data_AF-A0A3D4YA23-F1
#
_entry.id   AF-A0A3D4YA23-F1
#
_cell.length_a   1.000
_cell.length_b   1.000
_cell.length_c   1.000
_cell.angle_alpha   90.00
_cell.angle_beta   90.00
_cell.angle_gamma   90.00
#
_symmetry.space_group_name_H-M   'P 1'
#
loop_
_entity.id
_entity.type
_entity.pdbx_description
1 polymer ?
#
loop_
_entity_poly.entity_id
_entity_poly.type
_entity_poly.pdbx_seq_one_letter_code
_entity_poly.pdbx_strand_id
1 'polypeptide(L)' 'MLILSRRLGESLIIGDQEVTVTILSIKGNQVRIGIEAPKHIVVNREEIHKRIQDAIANETHTEEQDDQEPLEDRDE' A
#
# COMPACT_ATOMS: atom_id res chain seq x y z
N MET A 1 -11.68 -0.91 -13.02
CA MET A 1 -12.23 0.12 -12.11
C MET A 1 -13.75 0.03 -12.17
N LEU A 2 -14.43 -0.21 -11.04
CA LEU A 2 -15.89 -0.20 -10.92
C LEU A 2 -16.31 1.11 -10.26
N ILE A 3 -17.31 1.80 -10.81
CA ILE A 3 -17.76 3.13 -10.33
C ILE A 3 -19.17 3.00 -9.78
N LEU A 4 -19.35 3.37 -8.52
CA LEU A 4 -20.64 3.34 -7.84
C LEU A 4 -20.87 4.68 -7.13
N SER A 5 -22.04 5.27 -7.33
CA SER A 5 -22.47 6.46 -6.58
C SER A 5 -23.23 6.02 -5.34
N ARG A 6 -22.76 6.43 -4.16
CA ARG A 6 -23.40 6.18 -2.87
C ARG A 6 -23.80 7.50 -2.19
N ARG A 7 -24.96 7.50 -1.53
CA ARG A 7 -25.45 8.60 -0.69
C ARG A 7 -24.99 8.42 0.76
N LEU A 8 -25.21 9.45 1.59
CA LEU A 8 -25.00 9.39 3.03
C LEU A 8 -25.75 8.21 3.65
N GLY A 9 -25.06 7.41 4.45
CA GLY A 9 -25.61 6.23 5.12
C GLY A 9 -25.71 4.99 4.23
N GLU A 10 -25.39 5.08 2.94
CA GLU A 10 -25.33 3.89 2.08
C GLU A 10 -23.99 3.17 2.24
N SER A 11 -24.07 1.84 2.12
CA SER A 11 -22.91 0.94 2.17
C SER A 11 -22.72 0.23 0.85
N LEU A 12 -21.49 -0.22 0.62
CA LEU A 12 -21.14 -1.20 -0.40
C LEU A 12 -20.35 -2.32 0.27
N ILE A 13 -20.48 -3.52 -0.30
CA ILE A 13 -19.81 -4.73 0.20
C ILE A 13 -18.87 -5.22 -0.90
N ILE A 14 -17.65 -5.60 -0.53
CA ILE A 14 -16.62 -6.14 -1.42
C ILE A 14 -16.31 -7.57 -0.98
N GLY A 15 -16.23 -8.49 -1.94
CA GLY A 15 -16.08 -9.92 -1.70
C GLY A 15 -17.37 -10.56 -1.17
N ASP A 16 -17.25 -11.77 -0.63
CA ASP A 16 -18.35 -12.51 0.02
C ASP A 16 -18.59 -11.99 1.45
N GLN A 17 -18.87 -10.69 1.57
CA GLN A 17 -19.08 -9.97 2.84
C GLN A 17 -17.82 -9.75 3.70
N GLU A 18 -16.65 -9.77 3.10
CA GLU A 18 -15.40 -9.55 3.83
C GLU A 18 -15.17 -8.08 4.16
N VAL A 19 -15.47 -7.16 3.24
CA VAL A 19 -15.22 -5.73 3.46
C VAL A 19 -16.50 -4.93 3.25
N THR A 20 -16.88 -4.14 4.25
CA THR A 20 -17.99 -3.21 4.16
C THR A 20 -17.48 -1.77 4.18
N VAL A 21 -17.87 -1.00 3.18
CA VAL A 21 -17.51 0.42 3.07
C VAL A 21 -18.78 1.25 3.18
N THR A 22 -18.84 2.13 4.16
CA THR A 22 -20.03 2.94 4.48
C THR A 22 -19.70 4.42 4.39
N ILE A 23 -20.59 5.19 3.76
CA ILE A 23 -20.46 6.65 3.70
C ILE A 23 -21.04 7.26 4.97
N LEU A 24 -20.18 7.77 5.85
CA LEU A 24 -20.59 8.29 7.16
C LEU A 24 -21.03 9.75 7.10
N SER A 25 -20.29 10.59 6.38
CA SER A 25 -20.62 12.02 6.26
C SER A 25 -19.99 12.65 5.03
N ILE A 26 -20.60 13.70 4.50
CA ILE A 26 -20.09 14.51 3.39
C ILE A 26 -20.05 15.94 3.88
N LYS A 27 -18.87 16.56 3.88
CA LYS A 27 -18.67 17.96 4.27
C LYS A 27 -17.91 18.66 3.15
N GLY A 28 -18.64 19.43 2.34
CA GLY A 28 -18.08 20.08 1.15
C GLY A 28 -17.54 19.04 0.17
N ASN A 29 -16.23 19.06 -0.06
CA ASN A 29 -15.53 18.08 -0.91
C ASN A 29 -14.96 16.89 -0.13
N GLN A 30 -15.06 16.88 1.21
CA GLN A 30 -14.50 15.84 2.04
C GLN A 30 -15.57 14.81 2.38
N VAL A 31 -15.26 13.53 2.15
CA VAL A 31 -16.13 12.41 2.48
C VAL A 31 -15.48 11.62 3.62
N ARG A 32 -16.26 11.35 4.67
CA ARG A 32 -15.88 10.42 5.73
C ARG A 32 -16.39 9.04 5.35
N ILE A 33 -15.46 8.11 5.21
CA ILE A 33 -15.72 6.74 4.81
C ILE A 33 -15.38 5.85 6.01
N GLY A 34 -16.33 5.02 6.43
CA GLY A 34 -16.09 3.93 7.36
C GLY A 34 -15.73 2.68 6.56
N ILE A 35 -14.64 2.01 6.94
CA ILE A 35 -14.23 0.74 6.33
C ILE A 35 -14.18 -0.28 7.45
N GLU A 36 -15.01 -1.31 7.32
CA GLU A 36 -15.01 -2.48 8.19
C GLU A 36 -14.43 -3.65 7.39
N ALA A 37 -13.32 -4.19 7.88
CA ALA A 37 -12.63 -5.31 7.27
C ALA A 37 -12.05 -6.22 8.36
N PRO A 38 -11.97 -7.53 8.13
CA PRO A 38 -11.35 -8.48 9.04
C PRO A 38 -9.84 -8.23 9.15
N LYS A 39 -9.24 -8.70 10.25
CA LYS A 39 -7.83 -8.45 10.60
C LYS A 39 -6.81 -8.93 9.56
N HIS A 40 -7.19 -9.87 8.70
CA HIS A 40 -6.30 -10.38 7.66
C HIS A 40 -6.20 -9.43 6.44
N ILE A 41 -7.12 -8.47 6.31
CA ILE A 41 -7.13 -7.46 5.25
C ILE A 41 -6.53 -6.17 5.79
N VAL A 42 -5.42 -5.72 5.20
CA VAL A 42 -4.76 -4.48 5.59
C VAL A 42 -5.45 -3.30 4.90
N VAL A 43 -5.97 -2.35 5.69
CA VAL A 43 -6.59 -1.12 5.18
C VAL A 43 -5.62 0.04 5.37
N ASN A 44 -4.98 0.47 4.27
CA ASN A 44 -4.01 1.56 4.29
C ASN A 44 -4.52 2.80 3.56
N ARG A 45 -4.02 3.97 3.97
CA ARG A 45 -4.15 5.19 3.18
C ARG A 45 -3.17 5.12 2.00
N GLU A 46 -3.66 5.40 0.79
CA GLU A 46 -2.87 5.31 -0.45
C GLU A 46 -1.54 6.08 -0.35
N GLU A 47 -1.57 7.28 0.24
CA GLU A 47 -0.39 8.15 0.38
C GLU A 47 0.73 7.55 1.25
N ILE A 48 0.39 6.65 2.18
CA ILE A 48 1.36 5.98 3.05
C ILE A 48 1.90 4.73 2.35
N HIS A 49 1.05 3.99 1.65
CA HIS A 49 1.45 2.78 0.94
C HIS A 49 2.49 3.05 -0.15
N LYS A 50 2.31 4.12 -0.93
CA LYS A 50 3.26 4.51 -1.99
C LYS A 50 4.66 4.80 -1.42
N ARG A 51 4.75 5.54 -0.31
CA ARG A 51 6.03 5.86 0.34
C ARG A 51 6.77 4.63 0.86
N ILE A 52 6.05 3.67 1.43
CA ILE A 52 6.67 2.44 1.95
C ILE A 52 7.16 1.58 0.78
N GLN A 53 6.39 1.47 -0.30
CA GLN A 53 6.78 0.68 -1.46
C GLN A 53 7.98 1.29 -2.22
N ASP A 54 8.04 2.61 -2.33
CA ASP A 54 9.19 3.32 -2.93
C ASP A 54 10.46 3.21 -2.05
N ALA A 55 10.31 3.17 -0.73
CA ALA A 55 11.44 2.98 0.18
C ALA A 55 12.04 1.56 0.08
N ILE A 56 11.20 0.52 0.11
CA ILE A 56 11.63 -0.88 0.03
C ILE A 56 12.29 -1.18 -1.32
N ALA A 57 11.80 -0.57 -2.41
CA ALA A 57 12.39 -0.75 -3.74
C ALA A 57 13.83 -0.19 -3.85
N ASN A 58 14.19 0.84 -3.07
CA ASN A 58 15.52 1.44 -3.10
C ASN A 58 16.54 0.77 -2.18
N GLU A 59 16.12 0.04 -1.13
CA GLU A 59 17.04 -0.64 -0.22
C GLU A 59 17.61 -1.96 -0.79
N THR A 60 17.05 -2.49 -1.90
CA THR A 60 17.48 -3.79 -2.45
C THR A 60 18.63 -3.67 -3.48
N HIS A 61 19.26 -2.50 -3.65
CA HIS A 61 20.26 -2.26 -4.69
C HIS A 61 21.67 -1.89 -4.19
N THR A 62 22.03 -2.24 -2.96
CA THR A 62 23.35 -1.89 -2.39
C THR A 62 24.21 -3.08 -1.94
N GLU A 63 23.79 -4.34 -2.13
CA GLU A 63 24.55 -5.50 -1.64
C GLU A 63 25.37 -6.26 -2.70
N GLU A 64 25.44 -5.81 -3.96
CA GLU A 64 26.21 -6.50 -5.02
C GLU A 64 27.27 -5.58 -5.66
N GLN A 65 28.26 -5.13 -4.89
CA GLN A 65 29.51 -4.57 -5.43
C GLN A 65 30.57 -4.38 -4.33
N ASP A 66 31.13 -5.47 -3.78
CA ASP A 66 32.43 -5.37 -3.09
C ASP A 66 33.28 -6.65 -3.04
N ASP A 67 33.06 -7.61 -3.96
CA ASP A 67 33.98 -8.75 -4.15
C ASP A 67 34.73 -8.62 -5.49
N GLN A 68 35.67 -7.68 -5.56
CA GLN A 68 36.82 -7.81 -6.47
C GLN A 68 38.08 -7.90 -5.62
N GLU A 69 38.49 -9.13 -5.30
CA GLU A 69 39.84 -9.39 -4.83
C GLU A 69 40.84 -8.91 -5.90
N PRO A 70 41.81 -8.04 -5.56
CA PRO A 70 42.93 -7.77 -6.44
C PRO A 70 43.79 -9.03 -6.50
N LEU A 71 44.04 -9.53 -7.70
CA LEU A 71 45.06 -10.54 -7.96
C LEU A 71 46.40 -10.00 -7.41
N GLU A 72 46.90 -10.57 -6.32
CA GLU A 72 48.26 -10.32 -5.87
C GLU A 72 49.22 -10.95 -6.90
N ASP A 73 49.98 -10.07 -7.55
CA ASP A 73 51.12 -10.43 -8.39
C ASP A 73 52.05 -11.36 -7.60
N ARG A 74 52.16 -12.61 -8.04
CA ARG A 74 53.14 -13.55 -7.49
C ARG A 74 54.47 -13.32 -8.21
N ASP A 75 55.25 -12.40 -7.68
CA ASP A 75 56.69 -12.32 -7.95
C ASP A 75 57.38 -13.60 -7.41
N GLU A 76 57.81 -14.50 -8.31
CA GLU A 76 59.15 -15.15 -8.34
C GLU A 76 59.31 -16.06 -9.56
#